data_AF-A0A2H1V9G7-F1
#
_entry.id   AF-A0A2H1V9G7-F1
#
_cell.length_a   1.000
_cell.length_b   1.000
_cell.length_c   1.000
_cell.angle_alpha   90.00
_cell.angle_beta   90.00
_cell.angle_gamma   90.00
#
_symmetry.space_group_name_H-M   'P 1'
#
loop_
_entity.id
_entity.type
_entity.pdbx_description
1 polymer ?
#
loop_
_entity_poly.entity_id
_entity_poly.type
_entity_poly.pdbx_seq_one_letter_code
_entity_poly.pdbx_strand_id
1 'polypeptide(L)'
;MFRRRALRRRLEAAGAPSLSDDQLRRLARALDAGAVGGECVPAGHAASQLRLAVTRLSRFPDLRDSSELRRLPLCADQQCCNPYHWSRLCKPVPSLNIGRKP
;
A
#
# COMPACT_ATOMS: atom_id res chain seq x y z
N MET A 1 -20.55 -11.30 3.52
CA MET A 1 -20.61 -9.88 3.06
C MET A 1 -20.04 -8.87 4.07
N PHE A 2 -20.17 -9.06 5.39
CA PHE A 2 -19.75 -8.10 6.43
C PHE A 2 -18.29 -7.64 6.37
N ARG A 3 -17.35 -8.53 6.01
CA ARG A 3 -15.92 -8.20 5.87
C ARG A 3 -15.67 -7.08 4.85
N ARG A 4 -16.40 -7.05 3.72
CA ARG A 4 -16.24 -6.02 2.70
C ARG A 4 -16.73 -4.65 3.16
N ARG A 5 -17.88 -4.58 3.83
CA ARG A 5 -18.40 -3.32 4.37
C ARG A 5 -17.51 -2.77 5.50
N ALA A 6 -16.93 -3.65 6.32
CA ALA A 6 -15.93 -3.25 7.31
C ALA A 6 -14.63 -2.76 6.66
N LEU A 7 -14.13 -3.47 5.64
CA LEU A 7 -12.95 -3.08 4.88
C LEU A 7 -13.12 -1.71 4.21
N ARG A 8 -14.26 -1.47 3.55
CA ARG A 8 -14.59 -0.16 2.95
C ARG A 8 -14.47 0.97 3.97
N ARG A 9 -15.15 0.85 5.11
CA ARG A 9 -15.11 1.87 6.19
C ARG A 9 -13.70 2.10 6.72
N ARG A 10 -12.92 1.04 6.87
CA ARG A 10 -11.52 1.13 7.32
C ARG A 10 -10.63 1.82 6.30
N LEU A 11 -10.83 1.56 5.01
CA LEU A 11 -10.10 2.22 3.93
C LEU A 11 -10.49 3.71 3.83
N GLU A 12 -11.77 4.03 3.93
CA GLU A 12 -12.27 5.42 3.98
C GLU A 12 -11.64 6.19 5.15
N ALA A 13 -11.63 5.59 6.36
CA ALA A 13 -10.97 6.17 7.53
C ALA A 13 -9.45 6.34 7.36
N ALA A 14 -8.82 5.53 6.50
CA ALA A 14 -7.41 5.64 6.15
C ALA A 14 -7.13 6.63 5.00
N GLY A 15 -8.16 7.34 4.51
CA GLY A 15 -8.06 8.32 3.42
C GLY A 15 -8.02 7.70 2.02
N ALA A 16 -8.51 6.47 1.87
CA ALA A 16 -8.64 5.85 0.55
C ALA A 16 -9.70 6.56 -0.30
N PRO A 17 -9.53 6.60 -1.63
CA PRO A 17 -10.57 7.04 -2.54
C PRO A 17 -11.77 6.09 -2.51
N SER A 18 -12.92 6.57 -2.98
CA SER A 18 -14.11 5.72 -3.15
C SER A 18 -13.81 4.56 -4.09
N LEU A 19 -14.22 3.35 -3.70
CA LEU A 19 -13.97 2.12 -4.44
C LEU A 19 -15.26 1.53 -4.97
N SER A 20 -15.25 1.17 -6.26
CA SER A 20 -16.28 0.31 -6.83
C SER A 20 -16.32 -1.03 -6.09
N ASP A 21 -17.48 -1.70 -6.11
CA ASP A 21 -17.63 -3.00 -5.47
C ASP A 21 -16.68 -4.05 -6.05
N ASP A 22 -16.35 -3.98 -7.35
CA ASP A 22 -15.36 -4.86 -7.98
C ASP A 22 -13.94 -4.61 -7.47
N GLN A 23 -13.53 -3.36 -7.35
CA GLN A 23 -12.23 -3.00 -6.79
C GLN A 23 -12.12 -3.47 -5.34
N LEU A 24 -13.16 -3.24 -4.55
CA LEU A 24 -13.21 -3.71 -3.16
C LEU A 24 -13.18 -5.25 -3.07
N ARG A 25 -13.84 -5.96 -3.99
CA ARG A 25 -13.79 -7.44 -4.06
C ARG A 25 -12.39 -7.95 -4.38
N ARG A 26 -11.71 -7.38 -5.39
CA ARG A 26 -10.34 -7.74 -5.77
C ARG A 26 -9.36 -7.48 -4.63
N LEU A 27 -9.46 -6.31 -4.00
CA LEU A 27 -8.61 -5.95 -2.87
C LEU A 27 -8.83 -6.87 -1.66
N ALA A 28 -10.08 -7.21 -1.34
CA ALA A 28 -10.37 -8.15 -0.25
C ALA A 28 -9.75 -9.53 -0.50
N ARG A 29 -9.83 -10.05 -1.74
CA ARG A 29 -9.19 -11.33 -2.11
C ARG A 29 -7.68 -11.26 -1.97
N ALA A 30 -7.04 -10.19 -2.42
CA ALA A 30 -5.60 -10.00 -2.27
C ALA A 30 -5.17 -9.92 -0.80
N LEU A 31 -5.97 -9.27 0.05
CA LEU A 31 -5.73 -9.20 1.49
C LEU A 31 -5.89 -10.57 2.17
N ASP A 32 -6.93 -11.32 1.82
CA ASP A 32 -7.19 -12.67 2.33
C ASP A 32 -6.09 -13.67 1.88
N ALA A 33 -5.52 -13.50 0.69
CA ALA A 33 -4.42 -14.34 0.18
C ALA A 33 -3.07 -14.10 0.89
N GLY A 34 -2.89 -12.92 1.50
CA GLY A 34 -1.69 -12.62 2.26
C GLY A 34 -0.41 -12.54 1.41
N ALA A 35 0.72 -12.80 2.06
CA ALA A 35 2.04 -12.79 1.42
C ALA A 35 2.28 -13.97 0.46
N VAL A 36 1.38 -14.95 0.41
CA VAL A 36 1.55 -16.23 -0.33
C VAL A 36 1.25 -16.07 -1.85
N GLY A 37 1.12 -14.84 -2.34
CA GLY A 37 0.99 -14.54 -3.77
C GLY A 37 -0.43 -14.17 -4.19
N GLY A 38 -0.99 -13.12 -3.60
CA GLY A 38 -2.20 -12.50 -4.13
C GLY A 38 -1.95 -11.84 -5.50
N GLU A 39 -2.95 -11.84 -6.38
CA GLU A 39 -2.85 -11.16 -7.68
C GLU A 39 -2.62 -9.65 -7.55
N CYS A 40 -2.13 -9.03 -8.63
CA CYS A 40 -2.11 -7.57 -8.74
C CYS A 40 -3.54 -7.01 -8.64
N VAL A 41 -3.67 -5.85 -7.99
CA VAL A 41 -4.94 -5.11 -7.93
C VAL A 41 -4.72 -3.75 -8.59
N PRO A 42 -4.96 -3.62 -9.92
CA PRO A 42 -4.81 -2.38 -10.65
C PRO A 42 -5.88 -1.38 -10.23
N ALA A 43 -5.48 -0.16 -9.89
CA ALA A 43 -6.39 0.90 -9.43
C ALA A 43 -6.33 2.19 -10.26
N GLY A 44 -5.69 2.16 -11.44
CA GLY A 44 -5.62 3.31 -12.34
C GLY A 44 -5.01 4.54 -11.69
N HIS A 45 -5.61 5.70 -11.95
CA HIS A 45 -5.21 7.00 -11.38
C HIS A 45 -5.26 7.04 -9.85
N ALA A 46 -6.10 6.22 -9.22
CA ALA A 46 -6.25 6.14 -7.77
C ALA A 46 -5.18 5.26 -7.09
N ALA A 47 -4.29 4.63 -7.88
CA ALA A 47 -3.38 3.61 -7.38
C ALA A 47 -2.48 4.07 -6.23
N SER A 48 -1.88 5.27 -6.32
CA SER A 48 -0.97 5.76 -5.29
C SER A 48 -1.68 6.00 -3.95
N GLN A 49 -2.84 6.64 -3.97
CA GLN A 49 -3.64 6.93 -2.76
C GLN A 49 -4.19 5.65 -2.15
N LEU A 50 -4.74 4.75 -2.97
CA LEU A 50 -5.28 3.48 -2.50
C LEU A 50 -4.19 2.57 -1.94
N ARG A 51 -3.03 2.49 -2.61
CA ARG A 51 -1.86 1.75 -2.14
C ARG A 51 -1.38 2.25 -0.78
N LEU A 52 -1.28 3.56 -0.60
CA LEU A 52 -0.89 4.16 0.68
C LEU A 52 -1.87 3.75 1.78
N ALA A 53 -3.18 3.96 1.55
CA ALA A 53 -4.21 3.65 2.54
C ALA A 53 -4.25 2.16 2.90
N VAL A 54 -4.24 1.26 1.92
CA VAL A 54 -4.32 -0.18 2.19
C VAL A 54 -3.03 -0.73 2.81
N THR A 55 -1.86 -0.26 2.37
CA THR A 55 -0.58 -0.71 2.95
C THR A 55 -0.44 -0.20 4.38
N ARG A 56 -0.87 1.03 4.65
CA ARG A 56 -0.94 1.58 6.02
C ARG A 56 -1.86 0.74 6.91
N LEU A 57 -3.05 0.42 6.41
CA LEU A 57 -4.05 -0.35 7.16
C LEU A 57 -3.59 -1.78 7.50
N SER A 58 -2.89 -2.43 6.59
CA SER A 58 -2.65 -3.88 6.65
C SER A 58 -1.24 -4.28 7.04
N ARG A 59 -0.23 -3.43 6.83
CA ARG A 59 1.18 -3.80 7.00
C ARG A 59 2.00 -2.78 7.77
N PHE A 60 1.92 -1.51 7.42
CA PHE A 60 2.81 -0.46 7.94
C PHE A 60 1.99 0.71 8.51
N PRO A 61 1.47 0.61 9.75
CA PRO A 61 0.53 1.59 10.30
C PRO A 61 1.10 3.02 10.40
N ASP A 62 2.43 3.15 10.48
CA ASP A 62 3.16 4.41 10.54
C ASP A 62 3.61 4.94 9.16
N LEU A 63 3.21 4.29 8.07
CA LEU A 63 3.54 4.71 6.70
C LEU A 63 2.91 6.06 6.39
N ARG A 64 3.72 7.08 6.09
CA ARG A 64 3.22 8.46 5.88
C ARG A 64 2.96 8.72 4.42
N ASP A 65 3.88 8.29 3.56
CA ASP A 65 3.84 8.60 2.14
C ASP A 65 4.15 7.38 1.25
N SER A 66 3.65 7.41 0.01
CA SER A 66 3.89 6.36 -0.99
C SER A 66 5.36 6.26 -1.42
N SER A 67 6.14 7.34 -1.30
CA SER A 67 7.59 7.39 -1.51
C SER A 67 8.38 6.58 -0.49
N GLU A 68 7.78 6.17 0.63
CA GLU A 68 8.38 5.23 1.58
C GLU A 68 8.21 3.77 1.12
N LEU A 69 7.61 3.53 -0.05
CA LEU A 69 7.41 2.20 -0.60
C LEU A 69 8.19 1.99 -1.90
N ARG A 70 8.68 0.76 -2.07
CA ARG A 70 9.23 0.24 -3.32
C ARG A 70 8.44 -0.96 -3.78
N ARG A 71 8.18 -1.05 -5.08
CA ARG A 71 7.53 -2.20 -5.70
C ARG A 71 8.47 -3.41 -5.70
N LEU A 72 7.95 -4.57 -5.32
CA LEU A 72 8.70 -5.83 -5.37
C LEU A 72 8.86 -6.30 -6.83
N PRO A 73 9.96 -7.00 -7.18
CA PRO A 73 10.21 -7.49 -8.55
C PRO A 73 9.11 -8.40 -9.11
N LEU A 74 8.36 -9.09 -8.26
CA LEU A 74 7.25 -9.95 -8.63
C LEU A 74 6.02 -9.20 -9.17
N CYS A 75 5.99 -7.87 -9.09
CA CYS A 75 4.87 -7.05 -9.55
C CYS A 75 5.28 -6.18 -10.74
N ALA A 76 4.76 -6.52 -11.92
CA ALA A 76 4.99 -5.76 -13.16
C ALA A 76 4.06 -4.52 -13.29
N ASP A 77 2.97 -4.46 -12.52
CA ASP A 77 1.97 -3.41 -12.64
C ASP A 77 2.31 -2.17 -11.77
N GLN A 78 2.47 -1.03 -12.44
CA GLN A 78 2.75 0.27 -11.80
C GLN A 78 1.55 0.84 -11.03
N GLN A 79 0.34 0.43 -11.40
CA GLN A 79 -0.93 0.85 -10.82
C GLN A 79 -1.44 -0.15 -9.75
N CYS A 80 -0.63 -1.14 -9.38
CA CYS A 80 -0.99 -2.12 -8.37
C CYS A 80 -1.05 -1.50 -6.97
N CYS A 81 -2.16 -1.76 -6.26
CA CYS A 81 -2.36 -1.37 -4.86
C CYS A 81 -2.33 -2.56 -3.88
N ASN A 82 -2.04 -3.79 -4.32
CA ASN A 82 -1.89 -4.94 -3.42
C ASN A 82 -0.73 -4.68 -2.43
N PRO A 83 -0.98 -4.58 -1.11
CA PRO A 83 0.04 -4.19 -0.15
C PRO A 83 1.19 -5.19 -0.02
N TYR A 84 1.01 -6.44 -0.44
CA TYR A 84 2.06 -7.47 -0.43
C TYR A 84 3.00 -7.36 -1.62
N HIS A 85 2.70 -6.53 -2.62
CA HIS A 85 3.58 -6.26 -3.76
C HIS A 85 4.51 -5.06 -3.54
N TRP A 86 4.50 -4.49 -2.33
CA TRP A 86 5.30 -3.34 -1.94
C TRP A 86 6.11 -3.65 -0.68
N SER A 87 7.33 -3.17 -0.61
CA SER A 87 8.17 -3.20 0.58
C SER A 87 8.43 -1.79 1.05
N ARG A 88 8.62 -1.59 2.36
CA ARG A 88 9.07 -0.31 2.88
C ARG A 88 10.51 -0.06 2.46
N LEU A 89 10.80 1.14 2.00
CA LEU A 89 12.16 1.63 1.84
C LEU A 89 12.72 1.92 3.23
N CYS A 90 13.87 1.34 3.56
CA CYS A 90 14.62 1.77 4.72
C CYS A 90 14.98 3.25 4.50
N LYS A 91 14.56 4.13 5.43
CA LYS A 91 15.01 5.52 5.39
C LYS A 91 16.53 5.51 5.51
N PRO A 92 17.28 6.14 4.60
CA PRO A 92 18.69 6.37 4.85
C PRO A 92 18.78 7.19 6.14
N VAL A 93 19.57 6.71 7.09
CA VAL A 93 19.96 7.52 8.24
C VAL A 93 20.57 8.80 7.67
N PRO A 94 20.15 10.01 8.09
CA PRO A 94 20.79 11.22 7.62
C PRO A 94 22.27 11.08 7.92
N SER A 95 23.12 11.20 6.89
CA SER A 95 24.56 11.30 7.08
C SER A 95 24.79 12.47 8.03
N LEU A 96 25.05 12.17 9.31
CA LEU A 96 25.57 13.17 10.23
C LEU A 96 26.82 13.70 9.54
N ASN A 97 26.75 14.96 9.11
CA ASN A 97 27.90 15.68 8.58
C ASN A 97 28.99 15.60 9.64
N ILE A 98 29.91 14.65 9.45
CA ILE A 98 31.10 14.49 10.28
C ILE A 98 31.89 15.75 9.98
N GLY A 99 31.86 16.68 10.94
CA GLY A 99 32.32 18.03 10.77
C GLY A 99 33.71 18.07 10.14
N ARG A 100 33.81 18.66 8.95
CA ARG A 100 35.04 19.35 8.58
C ARG A 100 35.13 20.57 9.50
N LYS A 101 35.85 20.41 10.61
CA LYS A 101 36.40 21.52 11.40
C LYS A 101 37.44 22.26 10.53
N PRO A 102 37.67 23.56 10.81
CA PRO A 102 38.13 24.56 9.85
C PRO A 102 39.53 24.32 9.28
#